data_AF-A0A9D5JYD0-F1
#
_entry.id   AF-A0A9D5JYD0-F1
#
_cell.length_a   1.000
_cell.length_b   1.000
_cell.length_c   1.000
_cell.angle_alpha   90.00
_cell.angle_beta   90.00
_cell.angle_gamma   90.00
#
_symmetry.space_group_name_H-M   'P 1'
#
loop_
_entity.id
_entity.type
_entity.pdbx_description
1 polymer ?
#
loop_
_entity_poly.entity_id
_entity_poly.type
_entity_poly.pdbx_seq_one_letter_code
_entity_poly.pdbx_strand_id
1 'polypeptide(L)'
;MWKTISDPAPEATWDLWYHDSFDAACPRRIEVSGKGLLTGLTELWSRYLRETVQSNGREGFSRFNLWWQQERRSITIVGDLTGAVHLKTWVFSTPKGNRGLLHAIALAHCHLILAGRTSAPLLDAASLAADEQEFQFHMLQ
;
A
#
# COMPACT_ATOMS: atom_id res chain seq x y z
N MET A 1 -16.47 13.12 13.95
CA MET A 1 -15.69 14.31 13.56
C MET A 1 -14.34 13.81 13.07
N TRP A 2 -14.13 13.66 11.77
CA TRP A 2 -12.88 13.13 11.24
C TRP A 2 -11.85 14.25 11.24
N LYS A 3 -10.75 14.09 12.00
CA LYS A 3 -9.57 14.97 11.91
C LYS A 3 -9.12 14.97 10.46
N THR A 4 -8.89 16.14 9.87
CA THR A 4 -8.27 16.25 8.56
C THR A 4 -6.89 15.60 8.65
N ILE A 5 -6.77 14.37 8.15
CA ILE A 5 -5.49 13.68 8.09
C ILE A 5 -4.68 14.41 7.03
N SER A 6 -3.64 15.13 7.46
CA SER A 6 -2.74 15.85 6.55
C SER A 6 -1.78 14.85 5.90
N ASP A 7 -1.54 15.02 4.61
CA ASP A 7 -0.42 14.35 3.94
C ASP A 7 0.89 14.83 4.58
N PRO A 8 1.77 13.94 5.05
CA PRO A 8 3.08 14.31 5.59
C PRO A 8 4.06 14.89 4.55
N ALA A 9 3.87 14.61 3.25
CA ALA A 9 4.72 15.10 2.16
C ALA A 9 3.84 15.51 0.95
N PRO A 10 3.05 16.59 1.06
CA PRO A 10 2.10 17.01 0.04
C PRO A 10 2.75 17.44 -1.28
N GLU A 11 4.01 17.88 -1.24
CA GLU A 11 4.80 18.29 -2.40
C GLU A 11 5.40 17.13 -3.20
N ALA A 12 5.38 15.90 -2.66
CA ALA A 12 5.94 14.74 -3.32
C ALA A 12 5.27 14.50 -4.68
N THR A 13 6.06 14.36 -5.74
CA THR A 13 5.59 13.98 -7.07
C THR A 13 5.98 12.53 -7.33
N TRP A 14 5.04 11.78 -7.89
CA TRP A 14 5.20 10.35 -8.03
C TRP A 14 4.59 9.80 -9.31
N ASP A 15 5.14 8.67 -9.74
CA ASP A 15 4.61 7.81 -10.80
C ASP A 15 4.38 6.41 -10.23
N LEU A 16 3.20 5.84 -10.44
CA LEU A 16 2.92 4.45 -10.14
C LEU A 16 3.25 3.60 -11.37
N TRP A 17 4.25 2.75 -11.22
CA TRP A 17 4.71 1.84 -12.25
C TRP A 17 4.09 0.46 -12.07
N TYR A 18 3.72 -0.15 -13.19
CA TYR A 18 3.28 -1.53 -13.31
C TYR A 18 4.29 -2.37 -14.08
N HIS A 19 4.40 -3.63 -13.68
CA HIS A 19 5.13 -4.67 -14.38
C HIS A 19 4.39 -5.99 -14.27
N ASP A 20 4.20 -6.69 -15.40
CA ASP A 20 3.72 -8.06 -15.41
C ASP A 20 4.91 -9.02 -15.33
N SER A 21 4.98 -9.84 -14.29
CA SER A 21 6.05 -10.82 -14.14
C SER A 21 5.84 -12.11 -14.95
N PHE A 22 4.65 -12.32 -15.53
CA PHE A 22 4.38 -13.49 -16.38
C PHE A 22 4.95 -13.32 -17.79
N ASP A 23 4.86 -12.10 -18.34
CA ASP A 23 5.34 -11.78 -19.69
C ASP A 23 6.59 -10.90 -19.63
N ALA A 24 7.77 -11.53 -19.75
CA ALA A 24 9.05 -10.84 -19.74
C ALA A 24 9.25 -9.88 -20.93
N ALA A 25 8.45 -9.99 -22.00
CA ALA A 25 8.47 -9.05 -23.12
C ALA A 25 7.61 -7.81 -22.85
N CYS A 26 6.77 -7.82 -21.80
CA CYS A 26 5.92 -6.70 -21.45
C CYS A 26 6.76 -5.60 -20.75
N PRO A 27 6.97 -4.42 -21.38
CA PRO A 27 7.74 -3.37 -20.76
C PRO A 27 7.00 -2.80 -19.54
N ARG A 28 7.76 -2.34 -18.56
CA ARG A 28 7.20 -1.55 -17.45
C ARG A 28 6.53 -0.29 -17.98
N ARG A 29 5.39 0.07 -17.40
CA ARG A 29 4.64 1.27 -17.80
C ARG A 29 4.16 2.05 -16.60
N ILE A 30 3.96 3.34 -16.79
CA ILE A 30 3.30 4.21 -15.82
C ILE A 30 1.79 3.99 -15.95
N GLU A 31 1.13 3.64 -14.85
CA GLU A 31 -0.33 3.51 -14.77
C GLU A 31 -0.99 4.83 -14.40
N VAL A 32 -0.39 5.57 -13.47
CA VAL A 32 -0.90 6.85 -12.96
C VAL A 32 0.23 7.68 -12.38
N SER A 33 0.11 9.00 -12.46
CA SER A 33 1.04 9.96 -11.85
C SER A 33 0.26 10.95 -10.98
N GLY A 34 0.91 11.51 -9.97
CA GLY A 34 0.24 12.45 -9.07
C GLY A 34 1.16 13.21 -8.14
N LYS A 35 0.51 13.88 -7.17
CA LYS A 35 1.15 14.64 -6.09
C LYS A 35 0.65 14.18 -4.72
N GLY A 36 1.47 14.40 -3.70
CA GLY A 36 1.23 13.98 -2.33
C GLY A 36 1.58 12.52 -2.11
N LEU A 37 2.49 12.25 -1.17
CA LEU A 37 2.97 10.90 -0.88
C LEU A 37 1.82 10.00 -0.41
N LEU A 38 0.90 10.53 0.41
CA LEU A 38 -0.24 9.78 0.91
C LEU A 38 -1.17 9.32 -0.22
N THR A 39 -1.42 10.20 -1.19
CA THR A 39 -2.22 9.85 -2.38
C THR A 39 -1.52 8.75 -3.19
N GLY A 40 -0.20 8.87 -3.40
CA GLY A 40 0.57 7.87 -4.14
C GLY A 40 0.61 6.51 -3.45
N LEU A 41 0.79 6.49 -2.12
CA LEU A 41 0.75 5.25 -1.35
C LEU A 41 -0.65 4.64 -1.30
N THR A 42 -1.70 5.46 -1.28
CA THR A 42 -3.09 4.98 -1.36
C THR A 42 -3.33 4.23 -2.67
N GLU A 43 -2.87 4.79 -3.79
CA GLU A 43 -2.92 4.12 -5.09
C GLU A 43 -2.07 2.84 -5.11
N LEU A 44 -0.82 2.90 -4.63
CA LEU A 44 0.07 1.75 -4.55
C LEU A 44 -0.56 0.59 -3.76
N TRP A 45 -1.06 0.87 -2.55
CA TRP A 45 -1.72 -0.14 -1.70
C TRP A 45 -2.99 -0.68 -2.34
N SER A 46 -3.81 0.17 -2.95
CA SER A 46 -5.03 -0.25 -3.64
C SER A 46 -4.73 -1.27 -4.74
N ARG A 47 -3.76 -0.95 -5.61
CA ARG A 47 -3.34 -1.82 -6.73
C ARG A 47 -2.70 -3.10 -6.23
N TYR A 48 -1.76 -3.01 -5.28
CA TYR A 48 -1.11 -4.17 -4.69
C TYR A 48 -2.11 -5.16 -4.07
N LEU A 49 -3.01 -4.69 -3.19
CA LEU A 49 -3.98 -5.56 -2.54
C LEU A 49 -5.01 -6.13 -3.52
N ARG A 50 -5.42 -5.38 -4.54
CA ARG A 50 -6.40 -5.87 -5.54
C ARG A 50 -5.78 -6.88 -6.50
N GLU A 51 -4.60 -6.58 -7.02
CA GLU A 51 -4.06 -7.21 -8.23
C GLU A 51 -2.84 -8.09 -7.95
N THR A 52 -2.00 -7.75 -6.97
CA THR A 52 -0.83 -8.54 -6.60
C THR A 52 -1.16 -9.63 -5.59
N VAL A 53 -2.00 -9.38 -4.59
CA VAL A 53 -2.33 -10.37 -3.55
C VAL A 53 -3.46 -11.27 -4.01
N GLN A 54 -3.27 -12.59 -4.08
CA GLN A 54 -4.36 -13.54 -4.36
C GLN A 54 -5.04 -13.98 -3.06
N SER A 55 -6.31 -14.41 -3.16
CA SER A 55 -7.10 -14.89 -2.01
C SER A 55 -6.60 -16.21 -1.41
N ASN A 56 -5.78 -16.96 -2.15
CA ASN A 56 -5.16 -18.21 -1.72
C ASN A 56 -3.82 -18.00 -0.98
N GLY A 57 -3.45 -16.75 -0.66
CA GLY A 57 -2.16 -16.43 -0.05
C GLY A 57 -0.96 -16.61 -0.98
N ARG A 58 -1.17 -16.56 -2.29
CA ARG A 58 -0.08 -16.47 -3.29
C ARG A 58 0.03 -15.07 -3.84
N GLU A 59 1.22 -14.74 -4.31
CA GLU A 59 1.42 -13.54 -5.10
C GLU A 59 0.99 -13.81 -6.55
N GLY A 60 0.21 -12.90 -7.12
CA GLY A 60 -0.12 -12.88 -8.54
C GLY A 60 1.09 -12.47 -9.39
N PHE A 61 0.85 -12.12 -10.65
CA PHE A 61 1.93 -11.72 -11.56
C PHE A 61 2.11 -10.20 -11.66
N SER A 62 1.10 -9.42 -11.25
CA SER A 62 1.16 -7.96 -11.21
C SER A 62 2.13 -7.49 -10.14
N ARG A 63 3.07 -6.61 -10.51
CA ARG A 63 3.96 -5.91 -9.58
C ARG A 63 3.79 -4.40 -9.75
N PHE A 64 3.76 -3.70 -8.62
CA PHE A 64 3.63 -2.25 -8.59
C PHE A 64 4.76 -1.64 -7.75
N ASN A 65 5.23 -0.48 -8.18
CA ASN A 65 6.11 0.35 -7.38
C ASN A 65 5.77 1.83 -7.57
N LEU A 66 5.93 2.63 -6.52
CA LEU A 66 5.77 4.07 -6.57
C LEU A 66 7.15 4.71 -6.73
N TRP A 67 7.40 5.36 -7.86
CA TRP A 67 8.62 6.14 -8.08
C TRP A 67 8.43 7.54 -7.49
N TRP A 68 9.16 7.86 -6.42
CA TRP A 68 9.18 9.19 -5.83
C TRP A 68 10.30 10.01 -6.48
N GLN A 69 9.91 11.00 -7.28
CA GLN A 69 10.81 11.72 -8.18
C GLN A 69 11.86 12.57 -7.44
N GLN A 70 11.44 13.33 -6.42
CA GLN A 70 12.35 14.19 -5.64
C GLN A 70 13.43 13.37 -4.94
N GLU A 71 13.01 12.28 -4.30
CA GLU A 71 13.91 11.38 -3.56
C GLU A 71 14.66 10.39 -4.46
N ARG A 72 14.34 10.36 -5.76
CA ARG A 72 14.90 9.43 -6.76
C ARG A 72 14.92 7.97 -6.27
N ARG A 73 13.82 7.55 -5.63
CA ARG A 73 13.71 6.20 -5.06
C ARG A 73 12.40 5.54 -5.43
N SER A 74 12.45 4.22 -5.49
CA SER A 74 11.28 3.38 -5.68
C SER A 74 10.78 2.85 -4.34
N ILE A 75 9.49 2.99 -4.11
CA ILE A 75 8.79 2.43 -2.95
C ILE A 75 8.02 1.21 -3.44
N THR A 76 8.20 0.10 -2.74
CA THR A 76 7.47 -1.15 -2.95
C THR A 76 6.82 -1.57 -1.64
N ILE A 77 5.78 -2.40 -1.75
CA ILE A 77 5.19 -3.05 -0.57
C ILE A 77 5.92 -4.38 -0.38
N VAL A 78 6.54 -4.53 0.78
CA VAL A 78 7.29 -5.71 1.23
C VAL A 78 6.81 -6.13 2.62
N GLY A 79 6.88 -7.42 2.93
CA GLY A 79 6.52 -8.01 4.22
C GLY A 79 5.73 -9.32 4.07
N ASP A 80 5.12 -9.78 5.15
CA ASP A 80 4.38 -11.05 5.19
C ASP A 80 3.12 -11.02 4.30
N LEU A 81 3.01 -12.01 3.42
CA LEU A 81 1.88 -12.18 2.51
C LEU A 81 0.59 -12.55 3.26
N THR A 82 0.69 -13.20 4.42
CA THR A 82 -0.45 -13.48 5.31
C THR A 82 -1.11 -12.19 5.76
N GLY A 83 -0.30 -11.24 6.24
CA GLY A 83 -0.78 -9.90 6.58
C GLY A 83 -1.41 -9.18 5.38
N ALA A 84 -0.83 -9.31 4.20
CA ALA A 84 -1.39 -8.71 2.99
C ALA A 84 -2.76 -9.32 2.60
N VAL A 85 -2.97 -10.62 2.81
CA VAL A 85 -4.27 -11.28 2.61
C VAL A 85 -5.30 -10.77 3.61
N HIS A 86 -4.93 -10.62 4.89
CA HIS A 86 -5.80 -10.03 5.91
C HIS A 86 -6.22 -8.60 5.52
N LEU A 87 -5.24 -7.75 5.18
CA LEU A 87 -5.52 -6.38 4.73
C LEU A 87 -6.42 -6.34 3.50
N LYS A 88 -6.18 -7.20 2.49
CA LYS A 88 -7.05 -7.31 1.31
C LYS A 88 -8.48 -7.64 1.72
N THR A 89 -8.64 -8.59 2.64
CA THR A 89 -9.95 -9.05 3.12
C THR A 89 -10.69 -7.95 3.86
N TRP A 90 -10.03 -7.25 4.77
CA TRP A 90 -10.64 -6.15 5.54
C TRP A 90 -10.95 -4.94 4.64
N VAL A 91 -10.00 -4.52 3.81
CA VAL A 91 -10.16 -3.38 2.91
C VAL A 91 -11.22 -3.63 1.83
N PHE A 92 -11.38 -4.85 1.33
CA PHE A 92 -12.36 -5.16 0.26
C PHE A 92 -13.48 -6.09 0.70
N SER A 93 -13.79 -6.11 2.00
CA SER A 93 -14.92 -6.85 2.59
C SER A 93 -16.29 -6.44 2.00
N THR A 94 -16.38 -5.24 1.42
CA THR A 94 -17.56 -4.75 0.71
C THR A 94 -17.22 -4.31 -0.72
N PRO A 95 -18.19 -4.28 -1.66
CA PRO A 95 -17.94 -3.84 -3.03
C PRO A 95 -17.35 -2.42 -3.14
N LYS A 96 -17.68 -1.54 -2.18
CA LYS A 96 -17.16 -0.15 -2.15
C LYS A 96 -15.74 -0.07 -1.55
N GLY A 97 -15.33 -1.09 -0.80
CA GLY A 97 -14.11 -1.12 -0.01
C GLY A 97 -14.13 -0.18 1.20
N ASN A 98 -13.37 -0.52 2.23
CA ASN A 98 -13.09 0.32 3.38
C ASN A 98 -11.99 1.33 3.02
N ARG A 99 -12.40 2.44 2.40
CA ARG A 99 -11.50 3.54 2.02
C ARG A 99 -10.80 4.18 3.22
N GLY A 100 -11.45 4.19 4.39
CA GLY A 100 -10.87 4.72 5.62
C GLY A 100 -9.67 3.90 6.07
N LEU A 101 -9.82 2.57 6.10
CA LEU A 101 -8.73 1.65 6.43
C LEU A 101 -7.58 1.73 5.42
N LEU A 102 -7.89 1.71 4.11
CA LEU A 102 -6.86 1.86 3.07
C LEU A 102 -6.04 3.14 3.24
N HIS A 103 -6.73 4.26 3.51
CA HIS A 103 -6.08 5.55 3.74
C HIS A 103 -5.25 5.57 5.03
N ALA A 104 -5.72 4.91 6.09
CA ALA A 104 -4.96 4.76 7.33
C ALA A 104 -3.67 3.95 7.11
N ILE A 105 -3.74 2.84 6.37
CA ILE A 105 -2.59 2.01 6.01
C ILE A 105 -1.57 2.83 5.21
N ALA A 106 -2.04 3.58 4.22
CA ALA A 106 -1.20 4.46 3.43
C ALA A 106 -0.53 5.55 4.29
N LEU A 107 -1.26 6.17 5.22
CA LEU A 107 -0.71 7.17 6.13
C LEU A 107 0.37 6.58 7.05
N ALA A 108 0.11 5.43 7.66
CA ALA A 108 1.13 4.79 8.49
C ALA A 108 2.37 4.42 7.67
N HIS A 109 2.18 3.98 6.42
CA HIS A 109 3.30 3.73 5.51
C HIS A 109 4.05 5.02 5.15
N CYS A 110 3.38 6.17 4.97
CA CYS A 110 4.07 7.46 4.82
C CYS A 110 5.03 7.72 5.98
N HIS A 111 4.55 7.58 7.21
CA HIS A 111 5.37 7.80 8.40
C HIS A 111 6.57 6.84 8.48
N LEU A 112 6.38 5.57 8.12
CA LEU A 112 7.47 4.60 8.03
C LEU A 112 8.51 5.01 6.99
N ILE A 113 8.09 5.42 5.80
CA ILE A 113 8.98 5.84 4.71
C ILE A 113 9.79 7.09 5.08
N LEU A 114 9.17 8.05 5.76
CA LEU A 114 9.83 9.25 6.26
C LEU A 114 10.82 8.93 7.39
N ALA A 115 10.56 7.87 8.16
CA ALA A 115 11.48 7.32 9.15
C ALA A 115 12.52 6.35 8.55
N GLY A 116 12.60 6.21 7.22
CA GLY A 116 13.56 5.32 6.54
C GLY A 116 13.24 3.82 6.64
N ARG A 117 11.99 3.46 6.97
CA ARG A 117 11.49 2.09 7.12
C ARG A 117 10.62 1.67 5.91
N THR A 118 10.37 0.37 5.78
CA THR A 118 9.50 -0.21 4.75
C THR A 118 8.10 -0.52 5.30
N SER A 119 7.20 -1.08 4.46
CA SER A 119 5.88 -1.56 4.89
C SER A 119 5.88 -2.82 5.74
N ALA A 120 7.02 -3.51 5.91
CA ALA A 120 7.05 -4.82 6.57
C ALA A 120 6.38 -4.83 7.96
N PRO A 121 6.61 -3.83 8.85
CA PRO A 121 5.94 -3.78 10.14
C PRO A 121 4.40 -3.71 10.07
N LEU A 122 3.83 -3.12 9.00
CA LEU A 122 2.38 -3.07 8.82
C LEU A 122 1.82 -4.44 8.45
N LEU A 123 2.53 -5.18 7.59
CA LEU A 123 2.13 -6.52 7.20
C LEU A 123 2.32 -7.51 8.35
N ASP A 124 3.39 -7.39 9.13
CA ASP A 124 3.60 -8.20 10.33
C ASP A 124 2.49 -7.95 11.36
N ALA A 125 2.15 -6.68 11.62
CA ALA A 125 1.05 -6.32 12.51
C ALA A 125 -0.31 -6.86 12.02
N ALA A 126 -0.58 -6.78 10.71
CA ALA A 126 -1.80 -7.34 10.13
C ALA A 126 -1.85 -8.87 10.21
N SER A 127 -0.70 -9.53 10.13
CA SER A 127 -0.62 -10.99 10.25
C SER A 127 -0.85 -11.47 11.68
N LEU A 128 -0.46 -10.68 12.68
CA LEU A 128 -0.59 -11.03 14.09
C LEU A 128 -1.97 -10.65 14.67
N ALA A 129 -2.63 -9.66 14.10
CA ALA A 129 -3.96 -9.24 14.54
C ALA A 129 -5.02 -10.30 14.23
N ALA A 130 -5.88 -10.57 15.21
CA ALA A 130 -7.01 -11.48 15.08
C ALA A 130 -8.10 -10.91 14.15
N ASP A 131 -8.26 -9.58 14.14
CA ASP A 131 -9.24 -8.89 13.31
C ASP A 131 -8.82 -7.45 12.91
N GLU A 132 -9.69 -6.80 12.12
CA GLU A 132 -9.49 -5.42 11.67
C GLU A 132 -9.38 -4.41 12.82
N GLN A 133 -10.10 -4.63 13.92
CA GLN A 133 -10.14 -3.69 15.05
C GLN A 133 -8.84 -3.73 15.84
N GLU A 134 -8.34 -4.94 16.11
CA GLU A 134 -7.04 -5.15 16.76
C GLU A 134 -5.91 -4.57 15.90
N PHE A 135 -5.93 -4.80 14.58
CA PHE A 135 -4.96 -4.20 13.68
C PHE A 135 -4.96 -2.66 13.73
N GLN A 136 -6.14 -2.04 13.67
CA GLN A 136 -6.26 -0.58 13.77
C GLN A 136 -5.77 -0.04 15.12
N PHE A 137 -5.97 -0.79 16.21
CA PHE A 137 -5.44 -0.42 17.52
C PHE A 137 -3.90 -0.39 17.53
N HIS A 138 -3.25 -1.40 16.94
CA HIS A 138 -1.78 -1.47 16.86
C HIS A 138 -1.16 -0.41 15.95
N MET A 139 -1.86 0.04 14.90
CA MET A 139 -1.37 1.11 14.03
C MET A 139 -1.29 2.49 14.71
N LEU A 140 -2.04 2.69 15.80
CA LEU A 140 -2.14 3.98 16.50
C LEU A 140 -1.14 4.12 17.67
N GLN A 141 -0.33 3.10 17.94
CA GLN A 141 0.71 3.10 18.97
C GLN A 141 2.09 3.45 18.38
#